data_AF-A0A330LRJ5-F1
#
_entry.id   AF-A0A330LRJ5-F1
#
_cell.length_a   1.000
_cell.length_b   1.000
_cell.length_c   1.000
_cell.angle_alpha   90.00
_cell.angle_beta   90.00
_cell.angle_gamma   90.00
#
_symmetry.space_group_name_H-M   'P 1'
#
loop_
_entity.id
_entity.type
_entity.pdbx_description
1 polymer ?
#
loop_
_entity_poly.entity_id
_entity_poly.type
_entity_poly.pdbx_seq_one_letter_code
_entity_poly.pdbx_strand_id
1 'polypeptide(L)'
;MLNVNMIEPEANGKYVIKTPSFTSYFLPSQQEVSALLDLPDSFRKMIPLIEYHSGIKLNVGRSSRAKMHTDGFAKPTFKKLISWFQQLPISLNNAFSYSLLRKVIKAGHANSNAITWFPFLNSVNNQNYNDEFVELLSFIEERANADCLMLTSYKAQVKKGDIDEKSLIDNFTHQLPIWTQSSLIPDELFSDYGEILKLHLTDPTEAEKQAYKLLPAFMAMRFDFYLAAIANYEIGLALYIQRSGTEIDWDSFEGFMWPVIKVFAVSEESCHCFDAMLAHFKFILSKNDGEISWQKLASYIEINESGTAEITLKDKQRHQLNDWRRNENLPSDKKFRAFVEAAVKPLGHHSIEHILIYARISRGIDTLVSQTSRQFQGEHIFPAMADALSRYPEYLEYYKQQALLKQNVAA
;
A
#
# COMPACT_ATOMS: atom_id res chain seq x y z
N MET A 1 7.58 30.96 -8.42
CA MET A 1 7.19 31.46 -7.08
C MET A 1 5.80 30.92 -6.77
N LEU A 2 5.69 29.98 -5.83
CA LEU A 2 4.39 29.53 -5.33
C LEU A 2 3.67 30.74 -4.73
N ASN A 3 2.53 31.09 -5.30
CA ASN A 3 1.71 32.18 -4.80
C ASN A 3 1.25 31.78 -3.38
N VAL A 4 1.68 32.55 -2.38
CA VAL A 4 1.38 32.32 -0.95
C VAL A 4 -0.13 32.38 -0.66
N ASN A 5 -0.93 32.73 -1.67
CA ASN A 5 -2.39 32.80 -1.64
C ASN A 5 -3.11 31.45 -1.86
N MET A 6 -2.43 30.31 -2.02
CA MET A 6 -3.10 29.00 -2.20
C MET A 6 -3.37 28.22 -0.91
N ILE A 7 -3.13 28.79 0.27
CA ILE A 7 -3.56 28.20 1.55
C ILE A 7 -4.22 29.32 2.35
N GLU A 8 -5.52 29.49 2.16
CA GLU A 8 -6.29 30.41 2.98
C GLU A 8 -6.49 29.81 4.38
N PRO A 9 -6.39 30.63 5.45
CA PRO A 9 -6.72 30.16 6.78
C PRO A 9 -8.21 29.80 6.86
N GLU A 10 -8.55 28.81 7.69
CA GLU A 10 -9.95 28.55 8.06
C GLU A 10 -10.56 29.80 8.72
N ALA A 11 -11.89 29.84 8.87
CA ALA A 11 -12.63 30.98 9.44
C ALA A 11 -12.12 31.44 10.82
N ASN A 12 -11.41 30.57 11.55
CA ASN A 12 -10.77 30.86 12.84
C ASN A 12 -9.36 31.48 12.73
N GLY A 13 -8.89 31.83 11.53
CA GLY A 13 -7.58 32.41 11.26
C GLY A 13 -6.40 31.43 11.30
N LYS A 14 -6.66 30.12 11.42
CA LYS A 14 -5.63 29.08 11.49
C LYS A 14 -5.48 28.34 10.16
N TYR A 15 -4.27 27.86 9.92
CA TYR A 15 -3.93 27.06 8.75
C TYR A 15 -4.01 25.59 9.14
N VAL A 16 -4.73 24.77 8.38
CA VAL A 16 -4.79 23.31 8.58
C VAL A 16 -4.18 22.63 7.36
N ILE A 17 -3.24 21.71 7.60
CA ILE A 17 -2.70 20.84 6.54
C ILE A 17 -3.52 19.56 6.60
N LYS A 18 -4.61 19.50 5.83
CA LYS A 18 -5.38 18.27 5.60
C LYS A 18 -4.86 17.62 4.34
N THR A 19 -4.47 16.35 4.42
CA THR A 19 -4.20 15.55 3.24
C THR A 19 -5.56 15.17 2.63
N PRO A 20 -5.86 15.57 1.38
CA PRO A 20 -7.11 15.16 0.72
C PRO A 20 -7.12 13.63 0.56
N SER A 21 -8.22 13.01 0.96
CA SER A 21 -8.48 11.57 0.84
C SER A 21 -9.94 11.37 0.48
N PHE A 22 -10.18 10.51 -0.51
CA PHE A 22 -11.50 10.16 -1.00
C PHE A 22 -11.68 8.64 -0.91
N THR A 23 -12.88 8.18 -0.60
CA THR A 23 -13.17 6.74 -0.56
C THR A 23 -13.12 6.17 -1.98
N SER A 24 -12.14 5.32 -2.26
CA SER A 24 -12.01 4.63 -3.56
C SER A 24 -11.31 3.29 -3.36
N TYR A 25 -11.86 2.22 -3.92
CA TYR A 25 -11.19 0.92 -4.02
C TYR A 25 -10.31 0.83 -5.27
N PHE A 26 -10.64 1.59 -6.32
CA PHE A 26 -9.86 1.62 -7.55
C PHE A 26 -8.46 2.20 -7.31
N LEU A 27 -8.40 3.36 -6.64
CA LEU A 27 -7.17 4.02 -6.24
C LEU A 27 -7.29 4.47 -4.77
N PRO A 28 -6.82 3.64 -3.81
CA PRO A 28 -6.73 4.03 -2.42
C PRO A 28 -5.89 5.29 -2.24
N SER A 29 -6.11 6.04 -1.17
CA SER A 29 -5.32 7.26 -0.95
C SER A 29 -3.88 6.88 -0.59
N GLN A 30 -2.91 7.74 -0.98
CA GLN A 30 -1.51 7.52 -0.62
C GLN A 30 -1.32 7.43 0.91
N GLN A 31 -2.14 8.16 1.67
CA GLN A 31 -2.18 8.10 3.12
C GLN A 31 -2.64 6.72 3.63
N GLU A 32 -3.72 6.16 3.08
CA GLU A 32 -4.22 4.83 3.45
C GLU A 32 -3.18 3.74 3.18
N VAL A 33 -2.57 3.75 1.99
CA VAL A 33 -1.52 2.79 1.63
C VAL A 33 -0.30 2.95 2.54
N SER A 34 0.12 4.18 2.83
CA SER A 34 1.26 4.43 3.72
C SER A 34 0.97 3.95 5.14
N ALA A 35 -0.23 4.22 5.67
CA ALA A 35 -0.64 3.74 6.98
C ALA A 35 -0.66 2.22 7.04
N LEU A 36 -1.13 1.56 5.97
CA LEU A 36 -1.18 0.10 5.88
C LEU A 36 0.20 -0.55 5.94
N LEU A 37 1.20 0.10 5.35
CA LEU A 37 2.59 -0.37 5.33
C LEU A 37 3.41 0.09 6.54
N ASP A 38 2.77 0.69 7.55
CA ASP A 38 3.41 1.34 8.71
C ASP A 38 4.47 2.38 8.30
N LEU A 39 4.20 3.09 7.20
CA LEU A 39 4.97 4.20 6.69
C LEU A 39 4.38 5.53 7.23
N PRO A 40 5.15 6.64 7.17
CA PRO A 40 4.64 7.97 7.49
C PRO A 40 3.45 8.35 6.60
N ASP A 41 2.27 8.33 7.19
CA ASP A 41 0.98 8.60 6.56
C ASP A 41 0.50 10.05 6.70
N SER A 42 1.27 10.88 7.39
CA SER A 42 0.87 12.23 7.75
C SER A 42 2.07 13.15 7.85
N PHE A 43 1.82 14.45 7.64
CA PHE A 43 2.83 15.48 7.78
C PHE A 43 3.58 15.41 9.12
N ARG A 44 2.84 15.11 10.19
CA ARG A 44 3.40 14.93 11.54
C ARG A 44 4.41 13.78 11.60
N LYS A 45 4.13 12.64 10.96
CA LYS A 45 5.04 11.48 10.91
C LYS A 45 6.19 11.70 9.93
N MET A 46 6.01 12.50 8.88
CA MET A 46 7.07 12.83 7.92
C MET A 46 8.16 13.75 8.49
N ILE A 47 7.80 14.73 9.33
CA ILE A 47 8.77 15.71 9.86
C ILE A 47 10.00 15.02 10.50
N PRO A 48 9.86 14.07 11.45
CA PRO A 48 11.02 13.41 12.04
C PRO A 48 11.96 12.73 11.02
N LEU A 49 11.41 12.15 9.94
CA LEU A 49 12.22 11.55 8.89
C LEU A 49 12.97 12.59 8.08
N ILE A 50 12.30 13.68 7.70
CA ILE A 50 12.95 14.79 6.98
C ILE A 50 14.06 15.39 7.86
N GLU A 51 13.80 15.60 9.15
CA GLU A 51 14.80 16.09 10.11
C GLU A 51 16.00 15.13 10.23
N TYR A 52 15.74 13.82 10.24
CA TYR A 52 16.78 12.79 10.30
C TYR A 52 17.67 12.79 9.04
N HIS A 53 17.07 12.82 7.84
CA HIS A 53 17.81 12.74 6.58
C HIS A 53 18.46 14.07 6.15
N SER A 54 17.82 15.20 6.41
CA SER A 54 18.36 16.52 6.05
C SER A 54 19.33 17.08 7.09
N GLY A 55 19.26 16.62 8.34
CA GLY A 55 19.94 17.23 9.48
C GLY A 55 19.35 18.57 9.93
N ILE A 56 18.29 19.07 9.25
CA ILE A 56 17.71 20.40 9.50
C ILE A 56 16.44 20.25 10.33
N LYS A 57 16.46 20.77 11.56
CA LYS A 57 15.33 20.69 12.50
C LYS A 57 14.28 21.77 12.26
N LEU A 58 13.01 21.40 12.33
CA LEU A 58 11.88 22.33 12.30
C LEU A 58 11.77 23.05 13.65
N ASN A 59 11.94 24.38 13.68
CA ASN A 59 11.86 25.17 14.92
C ASN A 59 10.41 25.45 15.38
N VAL A 60 9.63 24.38 15.57
CA VAL A 60 8.25 24.40 16.06
C VAL A 60 8.12 23.47 17.26
N GLY A 61 7.56 23.99 18.36
CA GLY A 61 7.37 23.24 19.60
C GLY A 61 6.45 22.02 19.45
N ARG A 62 6.67 20.99 20.27
CA ARG A 62 5.98 19.69 20.20
C ARG A 62 4.45 19.81 20.20
N SER A 63 3.90 20.67 21.06
CA SER A 63 2.44 20.88 21.15
C SER A 63 1.87 21.52 19.87
N SER A 64 2.60 22.44 19.24
CA SER A 64 2.19 23.03 17.97
C SER A 64 2.29 22.04 16.82
N ARG A 65 3.33 21.17 16.80
CA ARG A 65 3.44 20.07 15.83
C ARG A 65 2.27 19.09 15.95
N ALA A 66 1.87 18.74 17.17
CA ALA A 66 0.75 17.83 17.40
C ALA A 66 -0.57 18.38 16.82
N LYS A 67 -0.79 19.70 16.93
CA LYS A 67 -2.01 20.37 16.44
C LYS A 67 -2.03 20.64 14.93
N MET A 68 -0.94 20.39 14.19
CA MET A 68 -0.87 20.72 12.77
C MET A 68 -1.93 20.05 11.90
N HIS A 69 -2.36 18.84 12.31
CA HIS A 69 -3.31 18.02 11.58
C HIS A 69 -4.75 18.09 12.12
N THR A 70 -4.98 18.69 13.29
CA THR A 70 -6.33 18.78 13.93
C THR A 70 -6.82 20.22 13.99
N ASP A 71 -6.25 21.02 14.88
CA ASP A 71 -6.78 22.33 15.28
C ASP A 71 -6.26 23.45 14.38
N GLY A 72 -5.36 23.11 13.46
CA GLY A 72 -4.56 24.05 12.70
C GLY A 72 -3.51 24.77 13.53
N PHE A 73 -2.73 25.59 12.84
CA PHE A 73 -1.67 26.39 13.46
C PHE A 73 -1.74 27.84 13.00
N ALA A 74 -1.28 28.73 13.89
CA ALA A 74 -1.27 30.16 13.64
C ALA A 74 -0.23 30.54 12.57
N LYS A 75 -0.44 31.71 11.94
CA LYS A 75 0.45 32.29 10.92
C LYS A 75 1.96 32.27 11.29
N PRO A 76 2.40 32.53 12.54
CA PRO A 76 3.81 32.43 12.89
C PRO A 76 4.40 31.01 12.72
N THR A 77 3.63 29.98 13.05
CA THR A 77 4.02 28.59 12.84
C THR A 77 4.06 28.24 11.36
N PHE A 78 3.13 28.77 10.55
CA PHE A 78 3.17 28.62 9.10
C PHE A 78 4.45 29.22 8.51
N LYS A 79 4.82 30.44 8.90
CA LYS A 79 6.06 31.07 8.45
C LYS A 79 7.30 30.24 8.80
N LYS A 80 7.33 29.63 10.00
CA LYS A 80 8.41 28.73 10.41
C LYS A 80 8.47 27.47 9.55
N LEU A 81 7.33 26.87 9.20
CA LEU A 81 7.26 25.73 8.29
C LEU A 81 7.79 26.07 6.90
N ILE A 82 7.33 27.17 6.30
CA ILE A 82 7.79 27.61 4.98
C ILE A 82 9.29 27.90 4.99
N SER A 83 9.78 28.61 6.00
CA SER A 83 11.21 28.90 6.15
C SER A 83 12.04 27.63 6.31
N TRP A 84 11.54 26.63 7.05
CA TRP A 84 12.18 25.33 7.17
C TRP A 84 12.23 24.58 5.84
N PHE A 85 11.11 24.54 5.10
CA PHE A 85 11.07 23.94 3.75
C PHE A 85 12.08 24.54 2.78
N GLN A 86 12.27 25.86 2.83
CA GLN A 86 13.24 26.58 1.99
C GLN A 86 14.70 26.25 2.33
N GLN A 87 14.97 25.73 3.52
CA GLN A 87 16.32 25.31 3.94
C GLN A 87 16.61 23.85 3.54
N LEU A 88 15.59 23.04 3.27
CA LEU A 88 15.79 21.65 2.89
C LEU A 88 16.54 21.55 1.55
N PRO A 89 17.42 20.55 1.37
CA PRO A 89 18.14 20.32 0.12
C PRO A 89 17.22 19.70 -0.96
N ILE A 90 16.03 20.28 -1.14
CA ILE A 90 15.02 19.83 -2.10
C ILE A 90 14.96 20.85 -3.23
N SER A 91 15.12 20.38 -4.46
CA SER A 91 14.90 21.25 -5.64
C SER A 91 13.41 21.59 -5.74
N LEU A 92 13.01 22.76 -5.20
CA LEU A 92 11.63 23.23 -5.26
C LEU A 92 11.11 23.37 -6.69
N ASN A 93 12.00 23.67 -7.66
CA ASN A 93 11.63 23.75 -9.07
C ASN A 93 11.26 22.37 -9.64
N ASN A 94 11.91 21.30 -9.17
CA ASN A 94 11.57 19.93 -9.54
C ASN A 94 10.33 19.42 -8.78
N ALA A 95 10.17 19.85 -7.52
CA ALA A 95 9.03 19.51 -6.68
C ALA A 95 7.71 20.17 -7.10
N PHE A 96 7.77 21.30 -7.83
CA PHE A 96 6.59 22.09 -8.23
C PHE A 96 6.61 22.49 -9.71
N SER A 97 6.80 21.50 -10.59
CA SER A 97 6.69 21.73 -12.03
C SER A 97 5.26 22.17 -12.42
N TYR A 98 5.16 22.99 -13.47
CA TYR A 98 3.86 23.46 -13.94
C TYR A 98 2.96 22.32 -14.46
N SER A 99 3.56 21.29 -15.06
CA SER A 99 2.87 20.07 -15.49
C SER A 99 2.29 19.32 -14.29
N LEU A 100 3.06 19.15 -13.21
CA LEU A 100 2.58 18.55 -11.97
C LEU A 100 1.43 19.36 -11.38
N LEU A 101 1.57 20.67 -11.29
CA LEU A 101 0.53 21.55 -10.73
C LEU A 101 -0.79 21.40 -11.49
N ARG A 102 -0.76 21.32 -12.83
CA ARG A 102 -1.94 21.05 -13.65
C ARG A 102 -2.58 19.69 -13.32
N LYS A 103 -1.78 18.62 -13.21
CA LYS A 103 -2.27 17.28 -12.84
C LYS A 103 -2.95 17.30 -11.46
N VAL A 104 -2.31 17.92 -10.46
CA VAL A 104 -2.81 18.04 -9.08
C VAL A 104 -4.11 18.83 -9.03
N ILE A 105 -4.18 20.00 -9.71
CA ILE A 105 -5.39 20.82 -9.76
C ILE A 105 -6.53 20.04 -10.42
N LYS A 106 -6.27 19.33 -11.53
CA LYS A 106 -7.28 18.52 -12.21
C LYS A 106 -7.81 17.42 -11.29
N ALA A 107 -6.93 16.68 -10.62
CA ALA A 107 -7.32 15.62 -9.68
C ALA A 107 -8.13 16.18 -8.50
N GLY A 108 -7.76 17.34 -7.96
CA GLY A 108 -8.51 18.02 -6.91
C GLY A 108 -9.93 18.39 -7.33
N HIS A 109 -10.09 18.98 -8.52
CA HIS A 109 -11.43 19.27 -9.05
C HIS A 109 -12.25 18.01 -9.32
N ALA A 110 -11.60 16.90 -9.64
CA ALA A 110 -12.24 15.60 -9.84
C ALA A 110 -12.61 14.88 -8.52
N ASN A 111 -12.12 15.33 -7.35
CA ASN A 111 -12.16 14.57 -6.09
C ASN A 111 -11.45 13.21 -6.22
N SER A 112 -10.32 13.16 -6.93
CA SER A 112 -9.53 11.95 -7.16
C SER A 112 -8.39 11.84 -6.16
N ASN A 113 -8.11 10.62 -5.68
CA ASN A 113 -6.95 10.33 -4.83
C ASN A 113 -5.61 10.56 -5.54
N ALA A 114 -5.62 10.67 -6.88
CA ALA A 114 -4.45 11.01 -7.68
C ALA A 114 -3.81 12.35 -7.25
N ILE A 115 -4.55 13.24 -6.58
CA ILE A 115 -4.03 14.49 -6.02
C ILE A 115 -2.83 14.29 -5.09
N THR A 116 -2.78 13.19 -4.35
CA THR A 116 -1.66 12.85 -3.43
C THR A 116 -0.61 11.98 -4.09
N TRP A 117 -1.00 11.13 -5.05
CA TRP A 117 -0.09 10.28 -5.80
C TRP A 117 0.79 11.06 -6.78
N PHE A 118 0.27 12.04 -7.52
CA PHE A 118 1.08 12.77 -8.51
C PHE A 118 2.31 13.48 -7.92
N PRO A 119 2.21 14.22 -6.79
CA PRO A 119 3.38 14.80 -6.16
C PRO A 119 4.38 13.76 -5.67
N PHE A 120 3.89 12.63 -5.14
CA PHE A 120 4.73 11.51 -4.71
C PHE A 120 5.53 10.94 -5.89
N LEU A 121 4.86 10.55 -6.97
CA LEU A 121 5.46 9.98 -8.18
C LEU A 121 6.47 10.94 -8.81
N ASN A 122 6.12 12.22 -8.94
CA ASN A 122 7.04 13.23 -9.46
C ASN A 122 8.30 13.37 -8.57
N SER A 123 8.17 13.24 -7.25
CA SER A 123 9.31 13.34 -6.34
C SER A 123 10.27 12.17 -6.49
N VAL A 124 9.77 10.97 -6.74
CA VAL A 124 10.59 9.76 -6.93
C VAL A 124 11.23 9.77 -8.33
N ASN A 125 10.46 10.05 -9.39
CA ASN A 125 10.96 10.06 -10.77
C ASN A 125 12.08 11.07 -11.00
N ASN A 126 12.08 12.20 -10.26
CA ASN A 126 13.14 13.20 -10.35
C ASN A 126 14.50 12.73 -9.80
N GLN A 127 14.57 11.57 -9.14
CA GLN A 127 15.83 11.03 -8.63
C GLN A 127 16.58 10.14 -9.62
N ASN A 128 16.03 9.90 -10.83
CA ASN A 128 16.69 9.17 -11.93
C ASN A 128 17.34 7.83 -11.52
N TYR A 129 16.70 7.06 -10.63
CA TYR A 129 17.17 5.73 -10.28
C TYR A 129 16.47 4.67 -11.13
N ASN A 130 17.24 3.75 -11.71
CA ASN A 130 16.73 2.53 -12.34
C ASN A 130 16.56 1.45 -11.26
N ASP A 131 15.73 1.77 -10.27
CA ASP A 131 15.55 1.01 -9.03
C ASP A 131 14.54 -0.14 -9.18
N GLU A 132 14.35 -0.88 -8.10
CA GLU A 132 13.37 -1.96 -7.97
C GLU A 132 11.91 -1.48 -8.01
N PHE A 133 11.66 -0.16 -7.91
CA PHE A 133 10.32 0.41 -7.82
C PHE A 133 9.75 0.88 -9.16
N VAL A 134 10.54 0.89 -10.24
CA VAL A 134 10.14 1.42 -11.56
C VAL A 134 8.79 0.87 -12.03
N GLU A 135 8.57 -0.46 -11.99
CA GLU A 135 7.29 -1.05 -12.43
C GLU A 135 6.14 -0.67 -11.49
N LEU A 136 6.36 -0.67 -10.17
CA LEU A 136 5.36 -0.24 -9.18
C LEU A 136 4.94 1.22 -9.41
N LEU A 137 5.90 2.12 -9.59
CA LEU A 137 5.64 3.55 -9.80
C LEU A 137 4.90 3.79 -11.12
N SER A 138 5.25 3.05 -12.16
CA SER A 138 4.56 3.09 -13.46
C SER A 138 3.10 2.64 -13.31
N PHE A 139 2.86 1.51 -12.65
CA PHE A 139 1.51 1.03 -12.33
C PHE A 139 0.70 2.07 -11.54
N ILE A 140 1.27 2.66 -10.48
CA ILE A 140 0.58 3.68 -9.68
C ILE A 140 0.28 4.93 -10.54
N GLU A 141 1.19 5.35 -11.42
CA GLU A 141 0.94 6.47 -12.33
C GLU A 141 -0.21 6.17 -13.30
N GLU A 142 -0.21 5.00 -13.93
CA GLU A 142 -1.29 4.55 -14.82
C GLU A 142 -2.64 4.53 -14.10
N ARG A 143 -2.68 3.94 -12.89
CA ARG A 143 -3.87 3.88 -12.06
C ARG A 143 -4.35 5.28 -11.64
N ALA A 144 -3.44 6.17 -11.26
CA ALA A 144 -3.76 7.56 -10.92
C ALA A 144 -4.31 8.35 -12.11
N ASN A 145 -3.78 8.14 -13.31
CA ASN A 145 -4.29 8.76 -14.53
C ASN A 145 -5.69 8.23 -14.87
N ALA A 146 -5.92 6.92 -14.78
CA ALA A 146 -7.22 6.29 -15.03
C ALA A 146 -8.30 6.77 -14.04
N ASP A 147 -7.99 6.82 -12.74
CA ASP A 147 -8.91 7.32 -11.70
C ASP A 147 -9.29 8.79 -11.95
N CYS A 148 -8.30 9.63 -12.24
CA CYS A 148 -8.53 11.03 -12.53
C CYS A 148 -9.39 11.22 -13.80
N LEU A 149 -9.16 10.42 -14.86
CA LEU A 149 -9.96 10.44 -16.08
C LEU A 149 -11.40 10.03 -15.81
N MET A 150 -11.59 8.90 -15.11
CA MET A 150 -12.89 8.34 -14.74
C MET A 150 -13.76 9.36 -13.99
N LEU A 151 -13.20 9.95 -12.93
CA LEU A 151 -13.90 10.91 -12.07
C LEU A 151 -14.11 12.27 -12.74
N THR A 152 -13.19 12.69 -13.61
CA THR A 152 -13.40 13.90 -14.43
C THR A 152 -14.57 13.70 -15.39
N SER A 153 -14.64 12.54 -16.07
CA SER A 153 -15.73 12.23 -16.99
C SER A 153 -17.06 12.09 -16.25
N TYR A 154 -17.07 11.44 -15.08
CA TYR A 154 -18.24 11.29 -14.23
C TYR A 154 -18.86 12.65 -13.90
N LYS A 155 -18.07 13.59 -13.36
CA LYS A 155 -18.54 14.94 -13.02
C LYS A 155 -19.07 15.71 -14.23
N ALA A 156 -18.45 15.52 -15.40
CA ALA A 156 -18.92 16.15 -16.63
C ALA A 156 -20.28 15.61 -17.08
N GLN A 157 -20.50 14.29 -16.97
CA GLN A 157 -21.76 13.64 -17.34
C GLN A 157 -22.88 13.94 -16.33
N VAL A 158 -22.59 13.94 -15.02
CA VAL A 158 -23.53 14.41 -13.99
C VAL A 158 -23.97 15.86 -14.25
N LYS A 159 -23.02 16.74 -14.58
CA LYS A 159 -23.34 18.15 -14.90
C LYS A 159 -24.22 18.30 -16.15
N LYS A 160 -24.13 17.39 -17.11
CA LYS A 160 -24.98 17.36 -18.30
C LYS A 160 -26.35 16.75 -18.04
N GLY A 161 -26.53 16.04 -16.92
CA GLY A 161 -27.73 15.26 -16.62
C GLY A 161 -27.74 13.88 -17.28
N ASP A 162 -26.61 13.42 -17.81
CA ASP A 162 -26.48 12.09 -18.45
C ASP A 162 -26.35 10.96 -17.41
N ILE A 163 -25.93 11.29 -16.18
CA ILE A 163 -25.81 10.38 -15.03
C ILE A 163 -26.59 10.97 -13.85
N ASP A 164 -27.47 10.19 -13.24
CA ASP A 164 -28.02 10.52 -11.93
C ASP A 164 -27.01 10.10 -10.83
N GLU A 165 -26.47 11.09 -10.11
CA GLU A 165 -25.52 10.87 -9.01
C GLU A 165 -26.08 9.95 -7.91
N LYS A 166 -27.41 9.84 -7.80
CA LYS A 166 -28.09 8.95 -6.84
C LYS A 166 -28.34 7.54 -7.38
N SER A 167 -28.20 7.32 -8.68
CA SER A 167 -28.39 6.01 -9.30
C SER A 167 -27.16 5.13 -9.10
N LEU A 168 -27.30 4.08 -8.29
CA LEU A 168 -26.24 3.09 -8.12
C LEU A 168 -25.85 2.41 -9.44
N ILE A 169 -26.83 2.22 -10.34
CA ILE A 169 -26.59 1.61 -11.65
C ILE A 169 -25.81 2.55 -12.56
N ASP A 170 -26.17 3.84 -12.62
CA ASP A 170 -25.45 4.81 -13.47
C ASP A 170 -24.01 4.95 -12.97
N ASN A 171 -23.85 5.03 -11.64
CA ASN A 171 -22.55 5.13 -10.98
C ASN A 171 -21.67 3.91 -11.26
N PHE A 172 -22.23 2.70 -11.19
CA PHE A 172 -21.50 1.46 -11.50
C PHE A 172 -21.17 1.35 -13.00
N THR A 173 -22.17 1.57 -13.87
CA THR A 173 -22.03 1.48 -15.33
C THR A 173 -20.97 2.44 -15.85
N HIS A 174 -20.88 3.65 -15.30
CA HIS A 174 -19.85 4.62 -15.69
C HIS A 174 -18.42 4.17 -15.31
N GLN A 175 -18.27 3.48 -14.18
CA GLN A 175 -16.95 3.02 -13.71
C GLN A 175 -16.50 1.73 -14.38
N LEU A 176 -17.44 0.90 -14.82
CA LEU A 176 -17.19 -0.44 -15.34
C LEU A 176 -16.12 -0.50 -16.45
N PRO A 177 -16.11 0.37 -17.47
CA PRO A 177 -15.08 0.32 -18.52
C PRO A 177 -13.66 0.49 -17.98
N ILE A 178 -13.49 1.35 -16.97
CA ILE A 178 -12.17 1.62 -16.37
C ILE A 178 -11.73 0.44 -15.51
N TRP A 179 -12.66 -0.18 -14.77
CA TRP A 179 -12.39 -1.40 -14.03
C TRP A 179 -11.99 -2.55 -14.96
N THR A 180 -12.79 -2.87 -15.98
CA THR A 180 -12.49 -3.92 -16.95
C THR A 180 -11.16 -3.69 -17.68
N GLN A 181 -10.82 -2.44 -18.01
CA GLN A 181 -9.56 -2.14 -18.71
C GLN A 181 -8.33 -2.16 -17.80
N SER A 182 -8.47 -1.76 -16.53
CA SER A 182 -7.32 -1.43 -15.67
C SER A 182 -7.14 -2.40 -14.49
N SER A 183 -8.04 -3.36 -14.33
CA SER A 183 -7.98 -4.39 -13.28
C SER A 183 -7.89 -5.78 -13.88
N LEU A 184 -7.56 -6.77 -13.05
CA LEU A 184 -7.65 -8.18 -13.44
C LEU A 184 -8.86 -8.83 -12.78
N ILE A 185 -9.94 -8.10 -12.53
CA ILE A 185 -11.16 -8.67 -11.95
C ILE A 185 -11.96 -9.37 -13.08
N PRO A 186 -12.50 -10.59 -12.89
CA PRO A 186 -13.23 -11.29 -13.93
C PRO A 186 -14.54 -10.56 -14.24
N ASP A 187 -14.90 -10.49 -15.52
CA ASP A 187 -16.10 -9.81 -15.98
C ASP A 187 -17.39 -10.44 -15.42
N GLU A 188 -17.35 -11.73 -15.06
CA GLU A 188 -18.46 -12.42 -14.41
C GLU A 188 -18.81 -11.76 -13.07
N LEU A 189 -17.82 -11.34 -12.28
CA LEU A 189 -18.06 -10.67 -11.00
C LEU A 189 -18.73 -9.31 -11.17
N PHE A 190 -18.41 -8.58 -12.24
CA PHE A 190 -19.08 -7.33 -12.57
C PHE A 190 -20.50 -7.54 -13.10
N SER A 191 -20.71 -8.63 -13.85
CA SER A 191 -22.03 -9.02 -14.35
C SER A 191 -22.97 -9.35 -13.20
N ASP A 192 -22.53 -10.20 -12.27
CA ASP A 192 -23.29 -10.55 -11.05
C ASP A 192 -23.62 -9.32 -10.21
N TYR A 193 -22.64 -8.41 -10.06
CA TYR A 193 -22.83 -7.14 -9.35
C TYR A 193 -23.93 -6.29 -10.01
N GLY A 194 -23.89 -6.15 -11.33
CA GLY A 194 -24.88 -5.40 -12.10
C GLY A 194 -26.29 -6.00 -12.03
N GLU A 195 -26.41 -7.33 -12.00
CA GLU A 195 -27.70 -8.01 -11.85
C GLU A 195 -28.34 -7.75 -10.49
N ILE A 196 -27.58 -7.82 -9.39
CA ILE A 196 -28.10 -7.52 -8.06
C ILE A 196 -28.48 -6.05 -7.91
N LEU A 197 -27.73 -5.12 -8.53
CA LEU A 197 -28.13 -3.71 -8.55
C LEU A 197 -29.47 -3.50 -9.28
N LYS A 198 -29.69 -4.20 -10.41
CA LYS A 198 -30.97 -4.17 -11.13
C LYS A 198 -32.09 -4.77 -10.28
N LEU A 199 -31.83 -5.90 -9.63
CA LEU A 199 -32.79 -6.53 -8.72
C LEU A 199 -33.16 -5.59 -7.57
N HIS A 200 -32.21 -4.83 -7.02
CA HIS A 200 -32.47 -3.87 -5.95
C HIS A 200 -33.44 -2.75 -6.37
N LEU A 201 -33.48 -2.39 -7.66
CA LEU A 201 -34.44 -1.42 -8.17
C LEU A 201 -35.85 -2.00 -8.34
N THR A 202 -35.97 -3.30 -8.65
CA THR A 202 -37.26 -3.94 -8.95
C THR A 202 -37.89 -4.64 -7.74
N ASP A 203 -37.06 -5.27 -6.91
CA ASP A 203 -37.44 -6.00 -5.69
C ASP A 203 -36.33 -5.83 -4.63
N PRO A 204 -36.36 -4.73 -3.86
CA PRO A 204 -35.35 -4.45 -2.83
C PRO A 204 -35.24 -5.55 -1.77
N THR A 205 -36.36 -6.19 -1.41
CA THR A 205 -36.40 -7.23 -0.38
C THR A 205 -35.71 -8.50 -0.84
N GLU A 206 -35.90 -8.90 -2.09
CA GLU A 206 -35.19 -10.06 -2.64
C GLU A 206 -33.70 -9.76 -2.89
N ALA A 207 -33.37 -8.54 -3.33
CA ALA A 207 -31.99 -8.10 -3.46
C ALA A 207 -31.23 -8.16 -2.12
N GLU A 208 -31.88 -7.77 -1.03
CA GLU A 208 -31.28 -7.81 0.31
C GLU A 208 -30.95 -9.25 0.75
N LYS A 209 -31.84 -10.22 0.47
CA LYS A 209 -31.57 -11.64 0.74
C LYS A 209 -30.39 -12.19 -0.06
N GLN A 210 -30.14 -11.62 -1.23
CA GLN A 210 -29.07 -12.04 -2.15
C GLN A 210 -27.83 -11.16 -2.06
N ALA A 211 -27.79 -10.16 -1.17
CA ALA A 211 -26.69 -9.20 -1.09
C ALA A 211 -25.33 -9.86 -0.81
N TYR A 212 -25.31 -11.02 -0.15
CA TYR A 212 -24.07 -11.78 0.07
C TYR A 212 -23.39 -12.20 -1.25
N LYS A 213 -24.13 -12.34 -2.36
CA LYS A 213 -23.58 -12.64 -3.69
C LYS A 213 -22.72 -11.51 -4.24
N LEU A 214 -22.81 -10.30 -3.67
CA LEU A 214 -21.94 -9.18 -4.04
C LEU A 214 -20.56 -9.27 -3.38
N LEU A 215 -20.40 -10.08 -2.32
CA LEU A 215 -19.16 -10.14 -1.55
C LEU A 215 -17.94 -10.50 -2.41
N PRO A 216 -17.98 -11.49 -3.33
CA PRO A 216 -16.85 -11.80 -4.19
C PRO A 216 -16.38 -10.60 -5.02
N ALA A 217 -17.31 -9.89 -5.67
CA ALA A 217 -17.00 -8.69 -6.45
C ALA A 217 -16.41 -7.57 -5.57
N PHE A 218 -16.99 -7.33 -4.39
CA PHE A 218 -16.48 -6.34 -3.44
C PHE A 218 -15.07 -6.67 -2.94
N MET A 219 -14.80 -7.92 -2.59
CA MET A 219 -13.47 -8.35 -2.15
C MET A 219 -12.47 -8.25 -3.29
N ALA A 220 -12.83 -8.68 -4.50
CA ALA A 220 -11.98 -8.51 -5.68
C ALA A 220 -11.61 -7.04 -5.92
N MET A 221 -12.59 -6.13 -5.89
CA MET A 221 -12.35 -4.68 -6.00
C MET A 221 -11.48 -4.14 -4.86
N ARG A 222 -11.68 -4.63 -3.63
CA ARG A 222 -10.94 -4.17 -2.45
C ARG A 222 -9.46 -4.55 -2.50
N PHE A 223 -9.14 -5.74 -3.00
CA PHE A 223 -7.78 -6.27 -3.04
C PHE A 223 -7.02 -6.01 -4.35
N ASP A 224 -7.71 -5.72 -5.47
CA ASP A 224 -7.12 -5.53 -6.82
C ASP A 224 -5.91 -4.59 -6.82
N PHE A 225 -6.04 -3.38 -6.28
CA PHE A 225 -4.93 -2.42 -6.23
C PHE A 225 -3.70 -2.99 -5.51
N TYR A 226 -3.91 -3.69 -4.39
CA TYR A 226 -2.83 -4.22 -3.57
C TYR A 226 -2.16 -5.42 -4.23
N LEU A 227 -2.93 -6.33 -4.83
CA LEU A 227 -2.40 -7.49 -5.56
C LEU A 227 -1.55 -7.02 -6.75
N ALA A 228 -2.04 -6.05 -7.52
CA ALA A 228 -1.30 -5.45 -8.62
C ALA A 228 -0.05 -4.71 -8.15
N ALA A 229 -0.12 -3.95 -7.06
CA ALA A 229 1.04 -3.25 -6.50
C ALA A 229 2.13 -4.23 -6.04
N ILE A 230 1.76 -5.30 -5.34
CA ILE A 230 2.72 -6.32 -4.88
C ILE A 230 3.37 -6.99 -6.09
N ALA A 231 2.58 -7.42 -7.08
CA ALA A 231 3.10 -8.04 -8.29
C ALA A 231 4.09 -7.13 -9.03
N ASN A 232 3.75 -5.85 -9.25
CA ASN A 232 4.64 -4.90 -9.90
C ASN A 232 5.93 -4.65 -9.10
N TYR A 233 5.87 -4.65 -7.77
CA TYR A 233 7.08 -4.57 -6.94
C TYR A 233 7.96 -5.81 -7.10
N GLU A 234 7.40 -7.03 -7.06
CA GLU A 234 8.17 -8.26 -7.20
C GLU A 234 8.82 -8.39 -8.59
N ILE A 235 8.10 -8.01 -9.64
CA ILE A 235 8.63 -7.95 -11.00
C ILE A 235 9.71 -6.88 -11.13
N GLY A 236 9.48 -5.67 -10.60
CA GLY A 236 10.47 -4.59 -10.59
C GLY A 236 11.77 -5.01 -9.89
N LEU A 237 11.65 -5.71 -8.75
CA LEU A 237 12.79 -6.25 -8.01
C LEU A 237 13.53 -7.34 -8.81
N ALA A 238 12.81 -8.29 -9.41
CA ALA A 238 13.43 -9.32 -10.24
C ALA A 238 14.21 -8.72 -11.42
N LEU A 239 13.63 -7.72 -12.10
CA LEU A 239 14.28 -6.98 -13.18
C LEU A 239 15.52 -6.22 -12.69
N TYR A 240 15.46 -5.60 -11.51
CA TYR A 240 16.59 -4.92 -10.89
C TYR A 240 17.74 -5.88 -10.56
N ILE A 241 17.42 -7.05 -10.00
CA ILE A 241 18.36 -8.13 -9.73
C ILE A 241 18.99 -8.64 -11.03
N GLN A 242 18.18 -8.81 -12.08
CA GLN A 242 18.66 -9.22 -13.41
C GLN A 242 19.65 -8.23 -14.00
N ARG A 243 19.35 -6.92 -13.94
CA ARG A 243 20.27 -5.86 -14.36
C ARG A 243 21.56 -5.81 -13.54
N SER A 244 21.51 -6.29 -12.30
CA SER A 244 22.67 -6.40 -11.41
C SER A 244 23.54 -7.64 -11.69
N GLY A 245 23.19 -8.44 -12.70
CA GLY A 245 24.00 -9.56 -13.20
C GLY A 245 23.58 -10.94 -12.68
N THR A 246 22.46 -11.06 -11.97
CA THR A 246 21.91 -12.36 -11.56
C THR A 246 20.92 -12.87 -12.60
N GLU A 247 21.12 -14.08 -13.12
CA GLU A 247 20.18 -14.69 -14.05
C GLU A 247 18.86 -15.04 -13.32
N ILE A 248 17.74 -14.65 -13.92
CA ILE A 248 16.39 -14.97 -13.43
C ILE A 248 15.78 -15.96 -14.40
N ASP A 249 15.41 -17.14 -13.89
CA ASP A 249 14.57 -18.09 -14.60
C ASP A 249 13.11 -17.64 -14.48
N TRP A 250 12.61 -16.97 -15.52
CA TRP A 250 11.26 -16.44 -15.57
C TRP A 250 10.18 -17.52 -15.69
N ASP A 251 10.52 -18.73 -16.13
CA ASP A 251 9.59 -19.85 -16.22
C ASP A 251 9.29 -20.42 -14.82
N SER A 252 10.28 -20.41 -13.92
CA SER A 252 10.12 -20.86 -12.52
C SER A 252 9.91 -19.72 -11.50
N PHE A 253 9.79 -18.47 -11.96
CA PHE A 253 9.60 -17.32 -11.09
C PHE A 253 8.18 -17.27 -10.49
N GLU A 254 8.08 -17.53 -9.19
CA GLU A 254 6.82 -17.50 -8.42
C GLU A 254 6.68 -16.27 -7.51
N GLY A 255 7.71 -15.43 -7.38
CA GLY A 255 7.73 -14.33 -6.41
C GLY A 255 7.82 -14.81 -4.95
N PHE A 256 8.16 -13.89 -4.04
CA PHE A 256 8.25 -14.17 -2.60
C PHE A 256 6.86 -14.20 -1.96
N MET A 257 5.95 -13.32 -2.39
CA MET A 257 4.64 -13.13 -1.78
C MET A 257 3.61 -14.18 -2.20
N TRP A 258 3.81 -14.90 -3.30
CA TRP A 258 2.93 -16.01 -3.68
C TRP A 258 2.78 -17.05 -2.57
N PRO A 259 3.86 -17.70 -2.09
CA PRO A 259 3.73 -18.72 -1.06
C PRO A 259 3.19 -18.15 0.25
N VAL A 260 3.41 -16.85 0.50
CA VAL A 260 2.90 -16.14 1.68
C VAL A 260 1.39 -15.94 1.61
N ILE A 261 0.88 -15.39 0.51
CA ILE A 261 -0.54 -15.12 0.30
C ILE A 261 -1.32 -16.44 0.17
N LYS A 262 -0.72 -17.46 -0.46
CA LYS A 262 -1.34 -18.78 -0.63
C LYS A 262 -1.73 -19.43 0.70
N VAL A 263 -0.94 -19.24 1.76
CA VAL A 263 -1.31 -19.81 3.07
C VAL A 263 -2.63 -19.23 3.56
N PHE A 264 -2.85 -17.92 3.37
CA PHE A 264 -4.12 -17.30 3.72
C PHE A 264 -5.27 -17.82 2.85
N ALA A 265 -5.05 -17.96 1.55
CA ALA A 265 -6.08 -18.38 0.60
C ALA A 265 -6.56 -19.83 0.80
N VAL A 266 -5.72 -20.70 1.38
CA VAL A 266 -6.00 -22.16 1.49
C VAL A 266 -6.25 -22.61 2.92
N SER A 267 -5.94 -21.79 3.94
CA SER A 267 -6.08 -22.20 5.33
C SER A 267 -7.55 -22.17 5.78
N GLU A 268 -8.00 -23.28 6.39
CA GLU A 268 -9.29 -23.37 7.09
C GLU A 268 -9.24 -22.70 8.48
N GLU A 269 -8.07 -22.31 8.95
CA GLU A 269 -7.84 -21.64 10.24
C GLU A 269 -7.48 -20.17 10.05
N SER A 270 -7.53 -19.38 11.12
CA SER A 270 -7.05 -18.00 11.11
C SER A 270 -5.54 -17.97 10.84
N CYS A 271 -5.16 -17.80 9.58
CA CYS A 271 -3.78 -17.63 9.16
C CYS A 271 -3.42 -16.15 9.03
N HIS A 272 -2.21 -15.79 9.41
CA HIS A 272 -1.65 -14.45 9.23
C HIS A 272 -0.57 -14.48 8.15
N CYS A 273 -0.65 -13.55 7.20
CA CYS A 273 0.35 -13.37 6.16
C CYS A 273 1.73 -13.10 6.77
N PHE A 274 1.82 -12.41 7.92
CA PHE A 274 3.11 -12.21 8.59
C PHE A 274 3.71 -13.52 9.13
N ASP A 275 2.90 -14.46 9.64
CA ASP A 275 3.40 -15.80 10.00
C ASP A 275 3.89 -16.56 8.77
N ALA A 276 3.09 -16.56 7.70
CA ALA A 276 3.45 -17.20 6.45
C ALA A 276 4.75 -16.61 5.85
N MET A 277 4.96 -15.31 5.98
CA MET A 277 6.21 -14.64 5.61
C MET A 277 7.38 -15.12 6.45
N LEU A 278 7.23 -15.23 7.78
CA LEU A 278 8.28 -15.77 8.64
C LEU A 278 8.61 -17.23 8.29
N ALA A 279 7.60 -18.03 7.96
CA ALA A 279 7.77 -19.42 7.53
C ALA A 279 8.49 -19.50 6.17
N HIS A 280 8.15 -18.62 5.22
CA HIS A 280 8.83 -18.56 3.93
C HIS A 280 10.26 -18.04 4.05
N PHE A 281 10.49 -17.02 4.89
CA PHE A 281 11.83 -16.52 5.20
C PHE A 281 12.71 -17.61 5.82
N LYS A 282 12.18 -18.38 6.80
CA LYS A 282 12.85 -19.55 7.36
C LYS A 282 13.22 -20.59 6.28
N PHE A 283 12.31 -20.85 5.34
CA PHE A 283 12.56 -21.77 4.22
C PHE A 283 13.68 -21.28 3.31
N ILE A 284 13.71 -19.99 2.97
CA ILE A 284 14.79 -19.39 2.17
C ILE A 284 16.14 -19.49 2.88
N LEU A 285 16.19 -19.16 4.17
CA LEU A 285 17.43 -19.29 4.95
C LEU A 285 17.89 -20.77 5.00
N SER A 286 16.95 -21.71 5.04
CA SER A 286 17.26 -23.15 5.08
C SER A 286 17.88 -23.67 3.78
N LYS A 287 17.65 -23.02 2.64
CA LYS A 287 18.29 -23.38 1.37
C LYS A 287 19.80 -23.14 1.39
N ASN A 288 20.29 -22.22 2.23
CA ASN A 288 21.69 -21.81 2.25
C ASN A 288 22.51 -22.40 3.40
N ASP A 289 21.89 -22.76 4.54
CA ASP A 289 22.60 -23.17 5.78
C ASP A 289 22.06 -24.49 6.38
N GLY A 290 21.41 -25.34 5.57
CA GLY A 290 20.71 -26.54 6.04
C GLY A 290 19.39 -26.24 6.75
N GLU A 291 18.65 -27.26 7.17
CA GLU A 291 17.30 -27.05 7.73
C GLU A 291 17.33 -26.20 9.02
N ILE A 292 16.81 -24.98 8.94
CA ILE A 292 16.72 -24.08 10.09
C ILE A 292 15.46 -24.41 10.87
N SER A 293 15.59 -24.71 12.16
CA SER A 293 14.42 -24.89 13.03
C SER A 293 13.82 -23.54 13.46
N TRP A 294 12.54 -23.54 13.89
CA TRP A 294 11.92 -22.35 14.49
C TRP A 294 12.68 -21.85 15.73
N GLN A 295 13.29 -22.76 16.50
CA GLN A 295 14.13 -22.40 17.64
C GLN A 295 15.40 -21.66 17.20
N LYS A 296 16.01 -22.10 16.10
CA LYS A 296 17.18 -21.43 15.53
C LYS A 296 16.79 -20.04 15.00
N LEU A 297 15.66 -19.92 14.30
CA LEU A 297 15.16 -18.62 13.85
C LEU A 297 14.91 -17.68 15.04
N ALA A 298 14.23 -18.15 16.10
CA ALA A 298 13.97 -17.37 17.30
C ALA A 298 15.25 -16.86 17.97
N SER A 299 16.37 -17.60 17.86
CA SER A 299 17.64 -17.21 18.47
C SER A 299 18.25 -15.90 17.95
N TYR A 300 17.78 -15.42 16.79
CA TYR A 300 18.18 -14.12 16.23
C TYR A 300 17.44 -12.93 16.84
N ILE A 301 16.43 -13.16 17.69
CA ILE A 301 15.72 -12.08 18.40
C ILE A 301 16.59 -11.58 19.55
N GLU A 302 16.97 -10.30 19.49
CA GLU A 302 17.70 -9.64 20.58
C GLU A 302 16.76 -9.40 21.77
N ILE A 303 17.10 -9.99 22.92
CA ILE A 303 16.40 -9.79 24.19
C ILE A 303 17.43 -9.31 25.20
N ASN A 304 17.24 -8.10 25.73
CA ASN A 304 18.05 -7.61 26.82
C ASN A 304 17.76 -8.43 28.09
N GLU A 305 18.77 -9.11 28.62
CA GLU A 305 18.66 -9.83 29.89
C GLU A 305 18.59 -8.83 31.06
N SER A 306 17.42 -8.25 31.28
CA SER A 306 17.15 -7.46 32.48
C SER A 306 16.11 -8.17 33.33
N GLY A 307 16.57 -8.92 34.35
CA GLY A 307 15.72 -9.49 35.40
C GLY A 307 16.16 -10.87 35.87
N THR A 308 15.98 -11.11 37.17
CA THR A 308 16.04 -12.44 37.80
C THR A 308 14.78 -13.22 37.39
N ALA A 309 14.86 -14.00 36.31
CA ALA A 309 13.72 -14.80 35.84
C ALA A 309 14.11 -16.27 35.71
N GLU A 310 13.24 -17.16 36.19
CA GLU A 310 13.33 -18.63 36.04
C GLU A 310 13.30 -19.10 34.57
N ILE A 311 12.92 -18.22 33.64
CA ILE A 311 12.75 -18.52 32.21
C ILE A 311 14.05 -18.25 31.45
N THR A 312 14.52 -19.25 30.69
CA THR A 312 15.77 -19.15 29.91
C THR A 312 15.63 -18.15 28.75
N LEU A 313 16.76 -17.59 28.28
CA LEU A 313 16.77 -16.73 27.10
C LEU A 313 16.12 -17.39 25.88
N LYS A 314 16.39 -18.69 25.68
CA LYS A 314 15.83 -19.49 24.58
C LYS A 314 14.31 -19.56 24.63
N ASP A 315 13.73 -19.70 25.83
CA ASP A 315 12.29 -19.74 26.01
C ASP A 315 11.66 -18.37 25.75
N LYS A 316 12.30 -17.28 26.22
CA LYS A 316 11.84 -15.90 25.94
C LYS A 316 11.84 -15.60 24.43
N GLN A 317 12.92 -15.97 23.74
CA GLN A 317 13.04 -15.80 22.28
C GLN A 317 11.96 -16.60 21.54
N ARG A 318 11.74 -17.86 21.93
CA ARG A 318 10.70 -18.71 21.34
C ARG A 318 9.30 -18.15 21.58
N HIS A 319 9.02 -17.69 22.79
CA HIS A 319 7.74 -17.05 23.11
C HIS A 319 7.54 -15.79 22.29
N GLN A 320 8.55 -14.92 22.21
CA GLN A 320 8.46 -13.68 21.43
C GLN A 320 8.20 -13.95 19.95
N LEU A 321 8.85 -14.97 19.35
CA LEU A 321 8.59 -15.36 17.97
C LEU A 321 7.18 -15.94 17.81
N ASN A 322 6.71 -16.76 18.75
CA ASN A 322 5.35 -17.29 18.71
C ASN A 322 4.29 -16.18 18.78
N ASP A 323 4.50 -15.15 19.62
CA ASP A 323 3.63 -13.98 19.67
C ASP A 323 3.58 -13.30 18.29
N TRP A 324 4.75 -13.06 17.68
CA TRP A 324 4.83 -12.45 16.35
C TRP A 324 4.05 -13.23 15.31
N ARG A 325 4.16 -14.57 15.32
CA ARG A 325 3.43 -15.47 14.43
C ARG A 325 1.92 -15.44 14.66
N ARG A 326 1.46 -15.14 15.88
CA ARG A 326 0.04 -14.93 16.21
C ARG A 326 -0.44 -13.50 15.98
N ASN A 327 0.40 -12.66 15.37
CA ASN A 327 0.14 -11.23 15.18
C ASN A 327 -0.02 -10.46 16.52
N GLU A 328 0.58 -11.00 17.59
CA GLU A 328 0.63 -10.43 18.93
C GLU A 328 2.02 -9.83 19.19
N ASN A 329 2.08 -8.71 19.94
CA ASN A 329 3.34 -8.07 20.35
C ASN A 329 4.37 -7.91 19.20
N LEU A 330 3.89 -7.54 18.01
CA LEU A 330 4.70 -7.41 16.80
C LEU A 330 5.95 -6.54 17.01
N PRO A 331 7.07 -6.86 16.32
CA PRO A 331 8.27 -6.07 16.45
C PRO A 331 8.09 -4.67 15.87
N SER A 332 8.72 -3.68 16.52
CA SER A 332 8.95 -2.40 15.87
C SER A 332 9.93 -2.57 14.71
N ASP A 333 9.91 -1.64 13.75
CA ASP A 333 10.84 -1.66 12.60
C ASP A 333 12.30 -1.85 13.02
N LYS A 334 12.73 -1.16 14.09
CA LYS A 334 14.09 -1.29 14.62
C LYS A 334 14.38 -2.71 15.11
N LYS A 335 13.45 -3.33 15.84
CA LYS A 335 13.61 -4.69 16.36
C LYS A 335 13.58 -5.72 15.23
N PHE A 336 12.69 -5.54 14.27
CA PHE A 336 12.58 -6.46 13.14
C PHE A 336 13.80 -6.37 12.21
N ARG A 337 14.29 -5.16 11.94
CA ARG A 337 15.55 -4.93 11.22
C ARG A 337 16.71 -5.68 11.88
N ALA A 338 16.93 -5.47 13.18
CA ALA A 338 18.01 -6.16 13.91
C ALA A 338 17.88 -7.69 13.83
N PHE A 339 16.66 -8.22 13.93
CA PHE A 339 16.38 -9.65 13.76
C PHE A 339 16.76 -10.15 12.36
N VAL A 340 16.35 -9.46 11.29
CA VAL A 340 16.67 -9.84 9.91
C VAL A 340 18.18 -9.73 9.65
N GLU A 341 18.83 -8.65 10.09
CA GLU A 341 20.29 -8.48 9.99
C GLU A 341 21.02 -9.64 10.66
N ALA A 342 20.62 -10.02 11.87
CA ALA A 342 21.21 -11.14 12.59
C ALA A 342 20.99 -12.49 11.87
N ALA A 343 19.81 -12.68 11.27
CA ALA A 343 19.45 -13.91 10.58
C ALA A 343 20.19 -14.09 9.24
N VAL A 344 20.40 -13.01 8.47
CA VAL A 344 21.10 -13.09 7.17
C VAL A 344 22.61 -12.95 7.27
N LYS A 345 23.14 -12.39 8.37
CA LYS A 345 24.58 -12.18 8.57
C LYS A 345 25.45 -13.43 8.29
N PRO A 346 25.04 -14.66 8.68
CA PRO A 346 25.80 -15.88 8.34
C PRO A 346 25.94 -16.14 6.84
N LEU A 347 25.04 -15.61 6.01
CA LEU A 347 24.99 -15.82 4.56
C LEU A 347 25.87 -14.84 3.78
N GLY A 348 26.61 -13.96 4.45
CA GLY A 348 27.29 -12.81 3.81
C GLY A 348 26.34 -11.63 3.66
N HIS A 349 26.88 -10.41 3.53
CA HIS A 349 26.15 -9.13 3.60
C HIS A 349 25.08 -8.96 2.49
N HIS A 350 23.94 -9.64 2.62
CA HIS A 350 22.78 -9.51 1.75
C HIS A 350 22.01 -8.23 2.08
N SER A 351 21.43 -7.60 1.06
CA SER A 351 20.47 -6.50 1.25
C SER A 351 19.25 -7.03 1.99
N ILE A 352 18.99 -6.50 3.19
CA ILE A 352 17.84 -6.88 4.01
C ILE A 352 16.57 -6.08 3.67
N GLU A 353 16.69 -5.00 2.90
CA GLU A 353 15.60 -4.05 2.69
C GLU A 353 14.36 -4.72 2.06
N HIS A 354 14.55 -5.62 1.11
CA HIS A 354 13.43 -6.33 0.48
C HIS A 354 12.68 -7.23 1.45
N ILE A 355 13.37 -7.88 2.39
CA ILE A 355 12.73 -8.69 3.45
C ILE A 355 11.91 -7.79 4.37
N LEU A 356 12.41 -6.60 4.70
CA LEU A 356 11.66 -5.62 5.49
C LEU A 356 10.42 -5.10 4.74
N ILE A 357 10.52 -4.91 3.42
CA ILE A 357 9.37 -4.55 2.57
C ILE A 357 8.33 -5.67 2.57
N TYR A 358 8.73 -6.93 2.35
CA TYR A 358 7.79 -8.06 2.41
C TYR A 358 7.11 -8.18 3.78
N ALA A 359 7.85 -7.97 4.87
CA ALA A 359 7.26 -7.93 6.19
C ALA A 359 6.19 -6.83 6.37
N ARG A 360 6.41 -5.64 5.81
CA ARG A 360 5.41 -4.56 5.78
C ARG A 360 4.20 -4.94 4.95
N ILE A 361 4.42 -5.50 3.75
CA ILE A 361 3.35 -5.97 2.87
C ILE A 361 2.50 -7.02 3.60
N SER A 362 3.11 -8.04 4.19
CA SER A 362 2.41 -9.10 4.91
C SER A 362 1.58 -8.57 6.07
N ARG A 363 2.14 -7.68 6.90
CA ARG A 363 1.40 -7.02 8.00
C ARG A 363 0.29 -6.10 7.47
N GLY A 364 0.53 -5.48 6.32
CA GLY A 364 -0.46 -4.67 5.63
C GLY A 364 -1.65 -5.51 5.17
N ILE A 365 -1.42 -6.69 4.59
CA ILE A 365 -2.49 -7.63 4.21
C ILE A 365 -3.26 -8.08 5.46
N ASP A 366 -2.56 -8.47 6.54
CA ASP A 366 -3.22 -8.85 7.80
C ASP A 366 -4.11 -7.73 8.36
N THR A 367 -3.63 -6.49 8.28
CA THR A 367 -4.38 -5.30 8.69
C THR A 367 -5.59 -5.07 7.79
N LEU A 368 -5.43 -5.19 6.47
CA LEU A 368 -6.49 -5.01 5.49
C LEU A 368 -7.60 -6.06 5.67
N VAL A 369 -7.23 -7.31 5.86
CA VAL A 369 -8.15 -8.41 6.19
C VAL A 369 -8.88 -8.10 7.50
N SER A 370 -8.16 -7.73 8.57
CA SER A 370 -8.80 -7.42 9.85
C SER A 370 -9.77 -6.24 9.77
N GLN A 371 -9.42 -5.19 9.02
CA GLN A 371 -10.30 -4.05 8.78
C GLN A 371 -11.55 -4.46 7.99
N THR A 372 -11.37 -5.27 6.94
CA THR A 372 -12.45 -5.76 6.09
C THR A 372 -13.42 -6.64 6.88
N SER A 373 -12.92 -7.58 7.69
CA SER A 373 -13.74 -8.41 8.59
C SER A 373 -14.47 -7.63 9.69
N ARG A 374 -14.03 -6.41 10.03
CA ARG A 374 -14.76 -5.54 10.97
C ARG A 374 -15.82 -4.72 10.26
N GLN A 375 -15.53 -4.29 9.03
CA GLN A 375 -16.45 -3.49 8.22
C GLN A 375 -17.64 -4.32 7.74
N PHE A 376 -17.38 -5.53 7.28
CA PHE A 376 -18.39 -6.47 6.84
C PHE A 376 -18.58 -7.50 7.97
N GLN A 377 -19.81 -7.82 8.35
CA GLN A 377 -20.12 -8.91 9.30
C GLN A 377 -20.85 -10.03 8.56
N GLY A 378 -20.43 -11.29 8.75
CA GLY A 378 -21.07 -12.43 8.09
C GLY A 378 -20.13 -13.59 7.78
N GLU A 379 -20.71 -14.79 7.66
CA GLU A 379 -19.98 -16.05 7.47
C GLU A 379 -19.30 -16.16 6.10
N HIS A 380 -19.79 -15.44 5.09
CA HIS A 380 -19.29 -15.49 3.71
C HIS A 380 -18.09 -14.57 3.42
N ILE A 381 -17.69 -13.73 4.37
CA ILE A 381 -16.65 -12.71 4.12
C ILE A 381 -15.27 -13.34 4.03
N PHE A 382 -14.93 -14.23 4.96
CA PHE A 382 -13.62 -14.88 4.96
C PHE A 382 -13.39 -15.71 3.70
N PRO A 383 -14.35 -16.57 3.25
CA PRO A 383 -14.25 -17.23 1.95
C PRO A 383 -14.06 -16.25 0.79
N ALA A 384 -14.86 -15.17 0.70
CA ALA A 384 -14.73 -14.20 -0.39
C ALA A 384 -13.37 -13.47 -0.39
N MET A 385 -12.79 -13.19 0.79
CA MET A 385 -11.45 -12.62 0.90
C MET A 385 -10.37 -13.62 0.48
N ALA A 386 -10.50 -14.89 0.91
CA ALA A 386 -9.58 -15.96 0.54
C ALA A 386 -9.59 -16.18 -0.98
N ASP A 387 -10.78 -16.22 -1.59
CA ASP A 387 -10.96 -16.31 -3.05
C ASP A 387 -10.29 -15.13 -3.75
N ALA A 388 -10.53 -13.89 -3.31
CA ALA A 388 -9.91 -12.70 -3.92
C ALA A 388 -8.37 -12.75 -3.83
N LEU A 389 -7.82 -13.12 -2.67
CA LEU A 389 -6.37 -13.24 -2.45
C LEU A 389 -5.74 -14.41 -3.20
N SER A 390 -6.48 -15.51 -3.40
CA SER A 390 -6.03 -16.70 -4.14
C SER A 390 -5.63 -16.41 -5.59
N ARG A 391 -6.07 -15.25 -6.12
CA ARG A 391 -5.82 -14.80 -7.49
C ARG A 391 -4.49 -14.08 -7.66
N TYR A 392 -3.74 -13.81 -6.59
CA TYR A 392 -2.40 -13.21 -6.70
C TYR A 392 -1.50 -13.82 -7.80
N PRO A 393 -1.44 -15.16 -7.97
CA PRO A 393 -0.85 -15.81 -9.14
C PRO A 393 -1.12 -15.17 -10.50
N GLU A 394 -2.39 -14.84 -10.77
CA GLU A 394 -2.83 -14.27 -12.04
C GLU A 394 -2.25 -12.87 -12.24
N TYR A 395 -2.17 -12.08 -11.16
CA TYR A 395 -1.55 -10.75 -11.19
C TYR A 395 -0.06 -10.86 -11.48
N LEU A 396 0.64 -11.75 -10.77
CA LEU A 396 2.07 -11.93 -10.96
C LEU A 396 2.40 -12.36 -12.39
N GLU A 397 1.67 -13.34 -12.92
CA GLU A 397 1.87 -13.83 -14.29
C GLU A 397 1.57 -12.75 -15.33
N TYR A 398 0.45 -12.04 -15.19
CA TYR A 398 0.09 -10.95 -16.09
C TYR A 398 1.19 -9.87 -16.16
N TYR A 399 1.62 -9.35 -15.01
CA TYR A 399 2.64 -8.29 -14.97
C TYR A 399 4.03 -8.81 -15.38
N LYS A 400 4.35 -10.09 -15.13
CA LYS A 400 5.54 -10.74 -15.68
C LYS A 400 5.53 -10.71 -17.20
N GLN A 401 4.44 -11.13 -17.84
CA GLN A 401 4.31 -11.13 -19.30
C GLN A 401 4.44 -9.71 -19.87
N GLN A 402 3.78 -8.73 -19.25
CA GLN A 402 3.90 -7.32 -19.67
C GLN A 402 5.35 -6.82 -19.60
N ALA A 403 6.06 -7.13 -18.51
CA ALA A 403 7.46 -6.74 -18.35
C ALA A 403 8.39 -7.39 -19.39
N LEU A 404 8.21 -8.68 -19.66
CA LEU A 404 8.99 -9.40 -20.68
C LEU A 404 8.73 -8.88 -22.10
N LEU A 405 7.48 -8.51 -22.42
CA LEU A 405 7.14 -7.87 -23.68
C LEU A 405 7.86 -6.51 -23.83
N LYS A 406 7.90 -5.69 -22.77
CA LYS A 406 8.63 -4.41 -22.78
C LYS A 406 10.13 -4.61 -23.04
N GLN A 407 10.75 -5.65 -22.47
CA GLN A 407 12.16 -5.97 -22.71
C GLN A 407 12.44 -6.35 -24.18
N ASN A 408 11.58 -7.18 -24.78
CA ASN A 408 11.73 -7.63 -26.16
C ASN A 408 11.55 -6.52 -27.20
N VAL A 409 10.81 -5.45 -26.87
CA VAL A 409 10.64 -4.28 -27.74
C VAL A 409 11.80 -3.29 -27.61
N ALA A 410 12.53 -3.33 -26.49
CA ALA A 410 13.66 -2.44 -26.23
C ALA A 410 15.03 -3.00 -26.71
N ALA A 411 15.10 -4.30 -27.00
CA ALA A 411 16.25 -5.00 -27.59
C ALA A 411 16.19 -4.94 -29.13
#